data_AF-A0A8T4FH44-F1
#
_entry.id   AF-A0A8T4FH44-F1
#
_cell.length_a   1.000
_cell.length_b   1.000
_cell.length_c   1.000
_cell.angle_alpha   90.00
_cell.angle_beta   90.00
_cell.angle_gamma   90.00
#
_symmetry.space_group_name_H-M   'P 1'
#
loop_
_entity.id
_entity.type
_entity.pdbx_description
1 polymer ?
#
loop_
_entity_poly.entity_id
_entity_poly.type
_entity_poly.pdbx_seq_one_letter_code
_entity_poly.pdbx_strand_id
1 'polypeptide(L)' 'MSGSFLKVIAVSEAVKIAESIVPVVDSENVDLEDAYGRILAEDAVSDIDIPGFNKSWKDPNCKTFFLFSEKK' A
#
# COMPACT_ATOMS: atom_id res chain seq x y z
N MET A 1 3.10 36.21 36.98
CA MET A 1 2.25 35.38 36.11
C MET A 1 2.64 35.67 34.67
N SER A 2 3.47 34.82 34.06
CA SER A 2 3.95 35.00 32.68
C SER A 2 2.90 34.41 31.73
N GLY A 3 2.04 35.27 31.16
CA GLY A 3 1.10 34.85 30.12
C GLY A 3 1.82 34.80 28.79
N SER A 4 2.04 33.61 28.24
CA SER A 4 2.58 33.44 26.90
C SER A 4 1.52 33.81 25.86
N PHE A 5 1.76 34.88 25.10
CA PHE A 5 0.95 35.23 23.94
C PHE A 5 1.33 34.33 22.76
N LEU A 6 0.35 33.59 22.22
CA LEU A 6 0.53 32.83 20.98
C LEU A 6 0.43 33.80 19.80
N LYS A 7 1.45 33.80 18.92
CA LYS A 7 1.47 34.62 17.72
C LYS A 7 0.56 34.00 16.65
N VAL A 8 -0.30 34.81 16.03
CA VAL A 8 -1.10 34.37 14.88
C VAL A 8 -0.18 34.14 13.69
N ILE A 9 -0.23 32.94 13.13
CA ILE A 9 0.51 32.51 11.95
C ILE A 9 -0.47 32.11 10.84
N ALA A 10 0.00 32.11 9.59
CA ALA A 10 -0.82 31.62 8.49
C ALA A 10 -1.03 30.10 8.61
N VAL A 11 -2.19 29.60 8.17
CA VAL A 11 -2.50 28.16 8.23
C VAL A 11 -1.45 27.32 7.51
N SER A 12 -0.96 27.81 6.37
CA SER A 12 0.11 27.15 5.61
C SER A 12 1.43 27.03 6.38
N GLU A 13 1.75 28.01 7.24
CA GLU A 13 2.93 27.95 8.11
C GLU A 13 2.69 26.99 9.27
N ALA A 14 1.49 26.97 9.84
CA ALA A 14 1.13 26.04 10.91
C ALA A 14 1.23 24.58 10.46
N VAL A 15 0.79 24.27 9.23
CA VAL A 15 0.91 22.92 8.65
C VAL A 15 2.37 22.51 8.49
N LYS A 16 3.22 23.38 7.93
CA LYS A 16 4.66 23.09 7.78
C LYS A 16 5.35 22.87 9.12
N ILE A 17 5.01 23.69 10.11
CA ILE A 17 5.55 23.54 11.47
C ILE A 17 5.11 22.21 12.06
N ALA A 18 3.83 21.85 11.94
CA ALA A 18 3.32 20.56 12.39
C ALA A 18 4.04 19.39 11.71
N GLU A 19 4.16 19.39 10.38
CA GLU A 19 4.88 18.37 9.63
C GLU A 19 6.35 18.26 10.04
N SER A 20 7.01 19.38 10.36
CA SER A 20 8.42 19.38 10.78
C SER A 20 8.68 18.85 12.18
N ILE A 21 7.66 18.84 13.05
CA ILE A 21 7.77 18.39 14.45
C ILE A 21 7.43 16.91 14.57
N VAL A 22 6.65 16.37 13.62
CA VAL A 22 6.17 14.98 13.69
C VAL A 22 7.37 14.02 13.63
N PRO A 23 7.59 13.22 14.70
CA PRO A 23 8.63 12.21 14.69
C PRO A 23 8.24 11.09 13.73
N VAL A 24 9.23 10.54 13.04
CA VAL A 24 9.05 9.28 12.30
C VAL A 24 8.83 8.18 13.32
N VAL A 25 7.71 7.46 13.19
CA VAL A 25 7.35 6.35 14.07
C VAL A 25 8.17 5.12 13.65
N ASP A 26 8.73 4.42 14.61
CA ASP A 26 9.47 3.17 14.36
C ASP A 26 8.54 2.08 13.81
N SER A 27 9.11 1.13 13.07
CA SER A 27 8.38 -0.04 12.58
C SER A 27 8.22 -1.09 13.67
N GLU A 28 7.03 -1.69 13.75
CA GLU A 28 6.75 -2.84 14.59
C GLU A 28 6.19 -3.98 13.75
N ASN A 29 6.40 -5.22 14.21
CA ASN A 29 5.86 -6.39 13.55
C ASN A 29 4.49 -6.71 14.15
N VAL A 30 3.47 -6.82 13.28
CA VAL A 30 2.09 -7.03 13.68
C VAL A 30 1.50 -8.21 12.92
N ASP A 31 0.59 -8.92 13.56
CA ASP A 31 -0.15 -9.99 12.91
C ASP A 31 -1.06 -9.43 11.82
N LEU A 32 -1.32 -10.22 10.77
CA LEU A 32 -2.11 -9.80 9.61
C LEU A 32 -3.54 -9.36 9.98
N GLU A 33 -4.10 -9.92 11.05
CA GLU A 33 -5.43 -9.57 11.55
C GLU A 33 -5.48 -8.12 12.07
N ASP A 34 -4.37 -7.62 12.62
CA ASP A 34 -4.22 -6.28 13.19
C ASP A 34 -3.53 -5.28 12.24
N ALA A 35 -3.18 -5.73 11.03
CA ALA A 35 -2.51 -4.91 10.02
C ALA A 35 -3.46 -3.94 9.28
N TYR A 36 -4.78 -4.12 9.39
CA TYR A 36 -5.75 -3.29 8.67
C TYR A 36 -5.72 -1.83 9.13
N GLY A 37 -5.47 -0.91 8.20
CA GLY A 37 -5.41 0.54 8.45
C GLY A 37 -4.04 1.07 8.88
N ARG A 38 -3.02 0.20 8.99
CA ARG A 38 -1.62 0.59 9.20
C ARG A 38 -0.92 0.85 7.86
N ILE A 39 0.22 1.52 7.92
CA ILE A 39 1.09 1.77 6.77
C ILE A 39 2.22 0.75 6.78
N LEU A 40 2.48 0.10 5.65
CA LEU A 40 3.59 -0.83 5.51
C LEU A 40 4.91 -0.08 5.61
N ALA A 41 5.79 -0.54 6.50
CA ALA A 41 7.11 0.04 6.70
C ALA A 41 8.10 -0.37 5.58
N GLU A 42 7.83 -1.47 4.89
CA GLU A 42 8.66 -2.02 3.81
C GLU A 42 7.81 -2.53 2.65
N ASP A 43 8.44 -2.68 1.49
CA ASP A 43 7.78 -3.18 0.29
C ASP A 43 7.43 -4.67 0.43
N ALA A 44 6.16 -5.02 0.24
CA ALA A 44 5.70 -6.40 0.23
C ALA A 44 5.99 -7.06 -1.13
N VAL A 45 6.96 -7.96 -1.18
CA VAL A 45 7.28 -8.77 -2.36
C VAL A 45 6.77 -10.19 -2.13
N SER A 46 6.15 -10.78 -3.16
CA SER A 46 5.74 -12.18 -3.11
C SER A 46 6.94 -13.07 -3.34
N ASP A 47 7.30 -13.88 -2.35
CA ASP A 47 8.33 -14.93 -2.51
C ASP A 47 7.84 -16.11 -3.36
N ILE A 48 6.54 -16.15 -3.65
CA ILE A 48 5.91 -17.22 -4.43
C ILE A 48 5.26 -16.68 -5.69
N ASP A 49 5.39 -17.43 -6.78
CA ASP A 49 4.54 -17.22 -7.95
C ASP A 49 3.12 -17.65 -7.60
N ILE A 50 2.18 -16.72 -7.62
CA ILE A 50 0.75 -17.02 -7.47
C ILE A 50 0.09 -16.82 -8.84
N PRO A 51 -0.34 -17.91 -9.50
CA PRO A 51 -0.44 -19.28 -9.01
C PRO A 51 0.82 -20.13 -9.24
N GLY A 52 1.23 -20.90 -8.23
CA GLY A 52 2.36 -21.85 -8.31
C GLY A 52 2.10 -23.08 -9.19
N PHE A 53 1.07 -23.02 -10.04
CA PHE A 53 0.69 -24.06 -11.00
C PHE A 53 -0.03 -23.43 -12.19
N ASN A 54 0.01 -24.10 -13.34
CA ASN A 54 -0.69 -23.67 -14.55
C ASN A 54 -2.22 -23.79 -14.36
N LYS A 55 -2.84 -22.72 -13.83
CA LYS A 55 -4.29 -22.56 -13.86
C LYS A 55 -4.71 -22.10 -15.25
N SER A 56 -5.16 -23.03 -16.08
CA SER A 56 -5.99 -22.68 -17.22
C SER A 56 -7.29 -22.06 -16.70
N TRP A 57 -7.50 -20.76 -16.92
CA TRP A 57 -8.83 -20.13 -16.75
C TRP A 57 -9.86 -20.71 -17.72
N LYS A 58 -9.40 -21.42 -18.76
CA LYS A 58 -10.28 -22.14 -19.69
C LYS A 58 -10.68 -23.49 -19.11
N ASP A 59 -11.98 -23.74 -19.16
CA ASP A 59 -12.60 -25.04 -18.91
C ASP A 59 -11.84 -26.15 -19.66
N PRO A 60 -11.46 -27.27 -19.00
CA PRO A 60 -10.74 -28.38 -19.63
C PRO A 60 -11.46 -28.98 -20.85
N ASN A 61 -12.75 -28.70 -21.03
CA ASN A 61 -13.53 -29.12 -22.19
C ASN A 61 -13.76 -28.04 -23.26
N CYS A 62 -13.13 -26.87 -23.16
CA CYS A 62 -13.27 -25.82 -24.17
C CYS A 62 -12.47 -26.14 -25.45
N LYS A 63 -13.02 -27.00 -26.30
CA LYS A 63 -12.46 -27.38 -27.62
C LYS A 63 -12.60 -26.32 -28.72
N THR A 64 -12.96 -25.07 -28.42
CA THR A 64 -13.45 -24.17 -29.49
C THR A 64 -12.80 -22.78 -29.55
N PHE A 65 -11.65 -22.57 -28.92
CA PHE A 65 -10.95 -21.27 -28.99
C PHE A 65 -9.45 -21.38 -29.30
N PHE A 66 -9.10 -22.21 -30.29
CA PHE A 66 -7.77 -22.24 -30.92
C PHE A 66 -7.87 -22.23 -32.45
N LEU A 67 -8.74 -21.37 -33.00
CA LEU A 67 -8.90 -21.18 -34.45
C LEU A 67 -8.87 -19.70 -34.87
N PHE A 68 -8.27 -18.82 -34.06
CA PHE A 68 -8.16 -17.40 -34.41
C PHE A 68 -6.74 -16.83 -34.36
N SER A 69 -5.70 -17.68 -34.44
CA SER A 69 -4.32 -17.20 -34.50
C SER A 69 -3.42 -17.99 -35.46
N GLU A 70 -3.97 -18.44 -36.59
CA GLU A 70 -3.17 -18.85 -37.77
C GLU A 70 -3.71 -18.21 -39.05
N LYS A 71 -3.94 -16.91 -39.02
CA LYS A 71 -3.95 -16.08 -40.24
C LYS A 71 -3.09 -14.86 -40.01
N LYS A 72 -1.78 -15.04 -40.20
CA LYS A 72 -0.90 -13.97 -40.67
C LYS A 72 0.10 -14.56 -41.64
#